data_AF-A0A946U9G7-F1
#
_entry.id   AF-A0A946U9G7-F1
#
_cell.length_a   1.000
_cell.length_b   1.000
_cell.length_c   1.000
_cell.angle_alpha   90.00
_cell.angle_beta   90.00
_cell.angle_gamma   90.00
#
_symmetry.space_group_name_H-M   'P 1'
#
loop_
_entity.id
_entity.type
_entity.pdbx_description
1 polymer ?
#
loop_
_entity_poly.entity_id
_entity_poly.type
_entity_poly.pdbx_seq_one_letter_code
_entity_poly.pdbx_strand_id
1 'polypeptide(L)'
;MASCADPEDPVTDPGLSVHFSVASDLNYLVVSFDALRADALGTYGYPRDTSPNLDAFADEALVFEHAYAASNTTPTSFASTFSGQYP
;
A
#
# COMPACT_ATOMS: atom_id res chain seq x y z
N MET A 1 19.45 10.20 25.11
CA MET A 1 18.03 10.62 25.07
C MET A 1 17.40 9.82 23.93
N ALA A 2 17.08 8.54 24.07
CA ALA A 2 16.03 7.93 24.88
C ALA A 2 14.66 8.62 24.69
N SER A 3 13.65 7.80 24.34
CA SER A 3 12.22 8.09 24.13
C SER A 3 11.86 8.46 22.68
N CYS A 4 10.95 7.81 21.96
CA CYS A 4 9.86 6.90 22.33
C CYS A 4 9.75 5.82 21.24
N ALA A 5 10.00 4.55 21.57
CA ALA A 5 9.25 3.47 20.93
C ALA A 5 8.00 3.32 21.79
N ASP A 6 6.83 3.66 21.26
CA ASP A 6 5.59 3.53 22.01
C ASP A 6 5.32 2.03 22.25
N PRO A 7 5.10 1.60 23.51
CA PRO A 7 5.01 0.18 23.87
C PRO A 7 3.64 -0.47 23.57
N GLU A 8 2.84 0.12 22.68
CA GLU A 8 1.46 -0.32 22.35
C GLU A 8 1.25 -0.40 20.82
N ASP A 9 2.27 -0.78 20.04
CA ASP A 9 2.08 -1.11 18.62
C ASP A 9 1.64 -2.59 18.48
N PRO A 10 0.43 -2.88 17.96
CA PRO A 10 -0.11 -4.24 17.81
C PRO A 10 0.61 -5.08 16.73
N VAL A 11 1.66 -4.54 16.10
CA VAL A 11 2.41 -5.15 14.99
C VAL A 11 3.70 -5.84 15.46
N THR A 12 3.97 -5.90 16.76
CA THR A 12 5.18 -6.55 17.28
C THR A 12 4.89 -7.95 17.84
N ASP A 13 4.32 -8.84 17.01
CA ASP A 13 4.43 -10.29 17.25
C ASP A 13 5.61 -10.84 16.41
N PRO A 14 6.77 -11.12 17.01
CA PRO A 14 7.93 -11.70 16.30
C PRO A 14 7.71 -13.17 15.88
N GLY A 15 6.56 -13.78 16.19
CA GLY A 15 6.25 -15.19 15.94
C GLY A 15 5.35 -15.48 14.73
N LEU A 16 4.79 -14.47 14.06
CA LEU A 16 3.85 -14.71 12.96
C LEU A 16 4.57 -14.88 11.62
N SER A 17 5.21 -16.03 11.40
CA SER A 17 5.65 -16.43 10.06
C SER A 17 4.46 -16.98 9.26
N VAL A 18 3.70 -16.09 8.64
CA VAL A 18 2.70 -16.48 7.64
C VAL A 18 3.43 -16.93 6.38
N HIS A 19 3.66 -18.24 6.27
CA HIS A 19 4.13 -18.86 5.03
C HIS A 19 2.96 -18.96 4.06
N PHE A 20 2.76 -17.91 3.26
CA PHE A 20 1.87 -17.98 2.11
C PHE A 20 2.57 -18.76 0.99
N SER A 21 2.09 -19.96 0.73
CA SER A 21 2.43 -20.68 -0.50
C SER A 21 1.66 -20.03 -1.64
N VAL A 22 2.39 -19.34 -2.51
CA VAL A 22 1.83 -18.83 -3.76
C VAL A 22 2.18 -19.83 -4.87
N ALA A 23 1.21 -20.11 -5.75
CA ALA A 23 1.43 -20.98 -6.89
C ALA A 23 2.60 -20.45 -7.75
N SER A 24 3.49 -21.34 -8.20
CA SER A 24 4.69 -20.95 -8.97
C SER A 24 4.38 -20.38 -10.35
N ASP A 25 3.16 -20.61 -10.84
CA ASP A 25 2.63 -20.19 -12.12
C ASP A 25 1.71 -18.95 -12.03
N LEU A 26 1.65 -18.30 -10.86
CA LEU A 26 0.88 -17.08 -10.71
C LEU A 26 1.53 -15.92 -11.48
N ASN A 27 0.71 -15.17 -12.23
CA ASN A 27 1.14 -13.93 -12.87
C ASN A 27 0.90 -12.76 -11.91
N TYR A 28 1.88 -11.86 -11.80
CA TYR A 28 1.76 -10.64 -11.00
C TYR A 28 1.69 -9.43 -11.92
N LEU A 29 0.67 -8.59 -11.72
CA LEU A 29 0.51 -7.32 -12.40
C LEU A 29 0.58 -6.20 -11.35
N VAL A 30 1.57 -5.32 -11.48
CA VAL A 30 1.71 -4.13 -10.65
C VAL A 30 1.27 -2.92 -11.46
N VAL A 31 0.16 -2.29 -11.06
CA VAL A 31 -0.33 -1.04 -11.64
C VAL A 31 -0.09 0.09 -10.64
N SER A 32 0.58 1.14 -11.09
CA SER A 32 0.85 2.34 -10.28
C SER A 32 0.43 3.58 -11.06
N PHE A 33 -0.03 4.59 -10.33
CA PHE A 33 -0.48 5.87 -10.87
C PHE A 33 0.46 6.97 -10.40
N ASP A 34 0.90 7.85 -11.30
CA ASP A 34 1.75 8.98 -10.94
C ASP A 34 0.93 10.08 -10.24
N ALA A 35 1.46 10.60 -9.13
CA ALA A 35 0.87 11.67 -8.33
C ALA A 35 -0.61 11.48 -7.90
N LEU A 36 -1.09 10.23 -7.80
CA LEU A 36 -2.44 9.93 -7.34
C LEU A 36 -2.55 10.06 -5.81
N ARG A 37 -3.58 10.78 -5.34
CA ARG A 37 -3.91 10.87 -3.92
C ARG A 37 -5.08 9.96 -3.58
N ALA A 38 -5.07 9.40 -2.37
CA ALA A 38 -6.16 8.58 -1.87
C ALA A 38 -7.50 9.36 -1.83
N ASP A 39 -7.48 10.61 -1.37
CA ASP A 39 -8.69 11.45 -1.26
C ASP A 39 -9.31 11.86 -2.61
N ALA A 40 -8.71 11.48 -3.73
CA ALA A 40 -9.24 11.69 -5.08
C ALA A 40 -9.99 10.46 -5.64
N LEU A 41 -10.14 9.38 -4.87
CA LEU A 41 -10.81 8.15 -5.29
C LEU A 41 -12.15 7.97 -4.57
N GLY A 42 -13.16 7.49 -5.30
CA GLY A 42 -14.50 7.21 -4.77
C GLY A 42 -14.47 6.18 -3.65
N THR A 43 -13.60 5.18 -3.74
CA THR A 43 -13.34 4.15 -2.72
C THR A 43 -13.01 4.76 -1.34
N TYR A 44 -12.36 5.93 -1.33
CA TYR A 44 -12.01 6.65 -0.10
C TYR A 44 -12.96 7.83 0.21
N GLY A 45 -14.11 7.90 -0.47
CA GLY A 45 -15.17 8.87 -0.21
C GLY A 45 -15.13 10.13 -1.08
N TYR A 46 -14.40 10.14 -2.20
CA TYR A 46 -14.41 11.29 -3.11
C TYR A 46 -15.79 11.47 -3.77
N PRO A 47 -16.38 12.68 -3.77
CA PRO A 47 -17.77 12.87 -4.19
C PRO A 47 -17.99 12.86 -5.70
N ARG A 48 -16.93 12.92 -6.52
CA ARG A 48 -17.03 12.91 -7.98
C ARG A 48 -16.68 11.53 -8.49
N ASP A 49 -17.36 11.12 -9.56
CA ASP A 49 -17.11 9.86 -10.24
C ASP A 49 -15.85 9.94 -11.12
N THR A 50 -14.67 9.96 -10.49
CA THR A 50 -13.37 10.05 -11.16
C THR A 50 -12.66 8.71 -11.30
N SER A 51 -13.13 7.67 -10.60
CA SER A 51 -12.47 6.37 -10.49
C SER A 51 -13.41 5.15 -10.61
N PRO A 52 -14.45 5.15 -11.47
CA PRO A 52 -15.51 4.12 -11.44
C PRO A 52 -14.99 2.69 -11.59
N ASN A 53 -13.96 2.47 -12.43
CA ASN A 53 -13.39 1.13 -12.62
C ASN A 53 -12.56 0.67 -11.42
N LEU A 54 -11.86 1.60 -10.75
CA LEU A 54 -11.06 1.28 -9.57
C LEU A 54 -11.97 1.06 -8.35
N ASP A 55 -13.05 1.83 -8.26
CA ASP A 55 -14.05 1.70 -7.20
C ASP A 55 -14.81 0.37 -7.32
N ALA A 56 -15.19 -0.03 -8.54
CA ALA A 56 -15.79 -1.36 -8.76
C ALA A 56 -14.82 -2.51 -8.45
N PHE A 57 -13.52 -2.34 -8.72
CA PHE A 57 -12.51 -3.34 -8.36
C PHE A 57 -12.27 -3.40 -6.84
N ALA A 58 -12.40 -2.28 -6.13
CA ALA A 58 -12.24 -2.23 -4.69
C ALA A 58 -13.27 -3.08 -3.93
N ASP A 59 -14.48 -3.25 -4.48
CA ASP A 59 -15.55 -4.08 -3.88
C ASP A 59 -15.19 -5.57 -3.78
N GLU A 60 -14.26 -6.05 -4.61
CA GLU A 60 -13.78 -7.44 -4.64
C GLU A 60 -12.31 -7.60 -4.21
N ALA A 61 -11.66 -6.51 -3.78
CA ALA A 61 -10.25 -6.47 -3.43
C ALA A 61 -10.02 -6.21 -1.94
N LEU A 62 -8.79 -6.49 -1.47
CA LEU A 62 -8.34 -6.01 -0.17
C LEU A 62 -7.87 -4.56 -0.32
N VAL A 63 -8.57 -3.64 0.33
CA VAL A 63 -8.26 -2.21 0.32
C VAL A 63 -7.46 -1.83 1.58
N PHE A 64 -6.38 -1.07 1.39
CA PHE A 64 -5.57 -0.55 2.48
C PHE A 64 -5.92 0.91 2.76
N GLU A 65 -6.55 1.18 3.91
CA GLU A 65 -6.90 2.55 4.33
C GLU A 65 -5.67 3.43 4.63
N HIS A 66 -4.55 2.79 4.99
CA HIS A 66 -3.32 3.44 5.43
C HIS A 66 -2.09 2.99 4.63
N ALA A 67 -2.14 3.17 3.30
CA ALA A 67 -0.99 2.94 2.42
C ALA A 67 -0.18 4.22 2.19
N TYR A 68 1.10 4.22 2.59
CA TYR A 68 2.01 5.37 2.47
C TYR A 68 3.14 5.09 1.48
N ALA A 69 3.53 6.12 0.72
CA ALA A 69 4.72 6.06 -0.12
C ALA A 69 5.99 6.22 0.74
N ALA A 70 7.05 5.47 0.41
CA ALA A 70 8.34 5.58 1.09
C ALA A 70 9.03 6.95 0.89
N SER A 71 8.64 7.68 -0.16
CA SER A 71 9.10 9.04 -0.45
C SER A 71 8.01 9.82 -1.19
N ASN A 72 8.09 11.16 -1.13
CA ASN A 72 7.19 12.05 -1.84
C ASN A 72 7.61 12.33 -3.29
N THR A 73 8.79 11.88 -3.72
CA THR A 73 9.24 12.03 -5.11
C THR A 73 9.06 10.73 -5.87
N THR A 74 8.55 10.83 -7.10
CA THR A 74 8.35 9.68 -8.00
C THR A 74 9.60 8.81 -8.15
N PRO A 75 10.81 9.33 -8.47
CA PRO A 75 11.98 8.47 -8.67
C PRO A 75 12.38 7.71 -7.41
N THR A 76 12.38 8.36 -6.25
CA THR A 76 12.76 7.72 -4.99
C THR A 76 11.71 6.71 -4.54
N SER A 77 10.42 7.03 -4.68
CA SER A 77 9.32 6.11 -4.36
C SER A 77 9.38 4.84 -5.20
N PHE A 78 9.57 4.95 -6.52
CA PHE A 78 9.71 3.77 -7.39
C PHE A 78 10.99 2.99 -7.12
N ALA A 79 12.11 3.66 -6.82
CA ALA A 79 13.34 2.99 -6.41
C ALA A 79 13.12 2.13 -5.16
N SER A 80 12.45 2.65 -4.14
CA SER A 80 12.10 1.89 -2.93
C SER A 80 11.14 0.74 -3.21
N THR A 81 10.10 0.95 -4.03
CA THR A 81 9.14 -0.11 -4.38
C THR A 81 9.78 -1.30 -5.08
N PHE A 82 10.73 -1.07 -6.00
CA PHE A 82 11.38 -2.16 -6.74
C PHE A 82 12.59 -2.75 -6.04
N SER A 83 13.29 -2.00 -5.19
CA SER A 83 14.44 -2.50 -4.43
C SER A 83 14.06 -3.13 -3.09
N GLY A 84 12.88 -2.80 -2.55
CA GLY A 84 12.51 -3.16 -1.18
C GLY A 84 13.34 -2.42 -0.11
N GLN A 85 14.02 -1.33 -0.48
CA GLN A 85 14.88 -0.57 0.42
C GLN A 85 14.33 0.84 0.66
N TYR A 86 14.45 1.30 1.91
CA TYR A 86 14.18 2.70 2.24
C TYR A 86 15.23 3.62 1.62
N PRO A 87 14.85 4.86 1.28
CA PRO A 87 15.74 5.83 0.65
C PRO A 87 16.77 6.45 1.61
#